data_AF-A0A937VAX8-F1
#
_entry.id   AF-A0A937VAX8-F1
#
_cell.length_a   1.000
_cell.length_b   1.000
_cell.length_c   1.000
_cell.angle_alpha   90.00
_cell.angle_beta   90.00
_cell.angle_gamma   90.00
#
_symmetry.space_group_name_H-M   'P 1'
#
loop_
_entity.id
_entity.type
_entity.pdbx_description
1 polymer ?
#
loop_
_entity_poly.entity_id
_entity_poly.type
_entity_poly.pdbx_seq_one_letter_code
_entity_poly.pdbx_strand_id
1 'polypeptide(L)'
;MPAVLRDARLNQEKFTRAAAWLSQNARPDEPVIASQAHSLNYASGQPSLSLPAGQELESVRDLAHVYNARFVVLTESSGRYPDALDERLGLEVALRLDEPGLRIYELMDMP
;
A
#
# COMPACT_ATOMS: atom_id res chain seq x y z
N MET A 1 -16.02 -26.80 8.74
CA MET A 1 -15.70 -25.57 7.98
C MET A 1 -16.32 -24.40 8.75
N PRO A 2 -15.71 -23.20 8.97
CA PRO A 2 -14.68 -22.55 8.13
C PRO A 2 -13.84 -21.44 8.82
N ALA A 3 -12.56 -21.64 9.15
CA ALA A 3 -11.67 -20.49 9.42
C ALA A 3 -11.44 -19.69 8.13
N VAL A 4 -11.25 -20.44 7.02
CA VAL A 4 -10.97 -19.92 5.68
C VAL A 4 -12.04 -18.94 5.15
N LEU A 5 -13.33 -19.13 5.45
CA LEU A 5 -14.37 -18.20 4.98
C LEU A 5 -14.40 -16.88 5.78
N ARG A 6 -13.99 -16.89 7.06
CA ARG A 6 -13.86 -15.67 7.86
C ARG A 6 -12.64 -14.87 7.42
N ASP A 7 -11.52 -15.54 7.20
CA ASP A 7 -10.29 -14.91 6.72
C ASP A 7 -10.48 -14.30 5.32
N ALA A 8 -11.19 -15.01 4.43
CA ALA A 8 -11.50 -14.49 3.10
C ALA A 8 -12.35 -13.21 3.15
N ARG A 9 -13.35 -13.13 4.04
CA ARG A 9 -14.22 -11.97 4.17
C ARG A 9 -13.50 -10.76 4.77
N LEU A 10 -12.68 -10.98 5.81
CA LEU A 10 -11.87 -9.93 6.42
C LEU A 10 -10.82 -9.38 5.45
N ASN A 11 -10.21 -10.25 4.63
CA ASN A 11 -9.28 -9.80 3.60
C ASN A 11 -10.00 -9.00 2.51
N GLN A 12 -11.16 -9.46 2.05
CA GLN A 12 -11.95 -8.73 1.05
C GLN A 12 -12.37 -7.33 1.54
N GLU A 13 -12.75 -7.19 2.81
CA GLU A 13 -13.11 -5.90 3.40
C GLU A 13 -11.93 -4.92 3.39
N LYS A 14 -10.72 -5.37 3.75
CA LYS A 14 -9.51 -4.53 3.71
C LYS A 14 -9.21 -4.02 2.31
N PHE A 15 -9.24 -4.89 1.30
CA PHE A 15 -9.01 -4.47 -0.09
C PHE A 15 -10.10 -3.54 -0.61
N THR A 16 -11.36 -3.78 -0.22
CA THR A 16 -12.47 -2.88 -0.59
C THR A 16 -12.29 -1.50 0.04
N ARG A 17 -11.81 -1.43 1.28
CA ARG A 17 -11.47 -0.17 1.96
C ARG A 17 -10.30 0.53 1.31
N ALA A 18 -9.22 -0.20 1.01
CA ALA A 18 -8.07 0.33 0.29
C ALA A 18 -8.48 0.90 -1.08
N ALA A 19 -9.28 0.15 -1.85
CA ALA A 19 -9.81 0.59 -3.13
C ALA A 19 -10.69 1.84 -3.02
N ALA A 20 -11.58 1.90 -2.02
CA ALA A 20 -12.44 3.05 -1.78
C ALA A 20 -11.66 4.29 -1.34
N TRP A 21 -10.56 4.12 -0.59
CA TRP A 21 -9.68 5.22 -0.23
C TRP A 21 -8.89 5.71 -1.45
N LEU A 22 -8.33 4.80 -2.22
CA LEU A 22 -7.56 5.11 -3.43
C LEU A 22 -8.42 5.82 -4.49
N SER A 23 -9.67 5.42 -4.68
CA SER A 23 -10.56 6.09 -5.64
C SER A 23 -10.88 7.55 -5.28
N GLN A 24 -10.72 7.93 -4.02
CA GLN A 24 -10.95 9.29 -3.53
C GLN A 24 -9.67 10.15 -3.50
N ASN A 25 -8.49 9.52 -3.43
CA ASN A 25 -7.21 10.22 -3.15
C ASN A 25 -6.14 10.04 -4.24
N ALA A 26 -6.21 8.96 -5.01
CA ALA A 26 -5.29 8.63 -6.10
C ALA A 26 -5.98 8.77 -7.46
N ARG A 27 -5.20 9.13 -8.50
CA ARG A 27 -5.74 9.20 -9.86
C ARG A 27 -5.99 7.78 -10.40
N PRO A 28 -6.95 7.59 -11.33
CA PRO A 28 -7.29 6.26 -11.85
C PRO A 28 -6.09 5.49 -12.45
N ASP A 29 -5.15 6.21 -13.07
CA ASP A 29 -3.96 5.65 -13.72
C ASP A 29 -2.68 5.87 -12.89
N GLU A 30 -2.80 6.38 -11.66
CA GLU A 30 -1.64 6.57 -10.77
C GLU A 30 -1.25 5.22 -10.19
N PRO A 31 -0.01 4.74 -10.44
CA PRO A 31 0.42 3.49 -9.87
C PRO A 31 0.57 3.60 -8.36
N VAL A 32 0.28 2.51 -7.68
CA VAL A 32 0.39 2.40 -6.22
C VAL A 32 1.30 1.25 -5.85
N ILE A 33 2.17 1.44 -4.87
CA ILE A 33 3.04 0.38 -4.37
C ILE A 33 2.28 -0.38 -3.30
N ALA A 34 2.23 -1.71 -3.36
CA ALA A 34 1.46 -2.50 -2.41
C ALA A 34 2.15 -3.78 -1.97
N SER A 35 1.94 -4.18 -0.71
CA SER A 35 2.40 -5.49 -0.20
C SER A 35 1.77 -6.65 -0.99
N GLN A 36 0.53 -6.49 -1.45
CA GLN A 36 -0.22 -7.45 -2.25
C GLN A 36 -0.74 -6.81 -3.55
N ALA A 37 0.17 -6.46 -4.46
CA ALA A 37 -0.14 -5.73 -5.69
C ALA A 37 -1.22 -6.40 -6.56
N HIS A 38 -1.16 -7.71 -6.75
CA HIS A 38 -2.16 -8.42 -7.57
C HIS A 38 -3.58 -8.33 -6.99
N SER A 39 -3.73 -8.52 -5.68
CA SER A 39 -5.02 -8.47 -5.00
C SER A 39 -5.56 -7.04 -4.96
N LEU A 40 -4.69 -6.05 -4.73
CA LEU A 40 -5.09 -4.65 -4.74
C LEU A 40 -5.50 -4.18 -6.14
N ASN A 41 -4.77 -4.57 -7.19
CA ASN A 41 -5.14 -4.24 -8.58
C ASN A 41 -6.50 -4.84 -8.94
N TYR A 42 -6.76 -6.09 -8.54
CA TYR A 42 -8.05 -6.73 -8.76
C TYR A 42 -9.21 -5.99 -8.04
N ALA A 43 -8.97 -5.50 -6.82
CA ALA A 43 -10.01 -4.84 -6.02
C ALA A 43 -10.21 -3.35 -6.36
N SER A 44 -9.14 -2.63 -6.68
CA SER A 44 -9.14 -1.18 -6.90
C SER A 44 -9.17 -0.77 -8.37
N GLY A 45 -8.78 -1.67 -9.27
CA GLY A 45 -8.54 -1.35 -10.68
C GLY A 45 -7.28 -0.51 -10.93
N GLN A 46 -6.55 -0.08 -9.89
CA GLN A 46 -5.37 0.78 -10.05
C GLN A 46 -4.12 -0.04 -10.40
N PRO A 47 -3.26 0.47 -11.29
CA PRO A 47 -1.96 -0.15 -11.54
C PRO A 47 -1.22 -0.32 -10.21
N SER A 48 -0.92 -1.57 -9.84
CA SER A 48 -0.29 -1.86 -8.54
C SER A 48 1.09 -2.45 -8.76
N LEU A 49 2.09 -1.88 -8.09
CA LEU A 49 3.48 -2.31 -8.08
C LEU A 49 3.75 -3.11 -6.81
N SER A 50 4.52 -4.19 -6.91
CA SER A 50 4.88 -4.98 -5.75
C SER A 50 5.87 -4.23 -4.87
N LEU A 51 5.57 -4.15 -3.58
CA LEU A 51 6.48 -3.60 -2.58
C LEU A 51 7.74 -4.49 -2.49
N PRO A 52 8.95 -3.91 -2.61
CA PRO A 52 10.19 -4.65 -2.45
C PRO A 52 10.45 -4.95 -0.95
N ALA A 53 9.80 -5.98 -0.43
CA ALA A 53 9.76 -6.34 1.00
C ALA A 53 11.14 -6.52 1.68
N GLY A 54 12.16 -6.90 0.90
CA GLY A 54 13.53 -7.10 1.39
C GLY A 54 14.47 -5.92 1.18
N GLN A 55 14.01 -4.83 0.54
CA GLN A 55 14.85 -3.67 0.22
C GLN A 55 14.56 -2.49 1.14
N GLU A 56 15.51 -1.56 1.20
CA GLU A 56 15.39 -0.37 2.03
C GLU A 56 14.37 0.61 1.47
N LEU A 57 13.97 1.57 2.30
CA LEU A 57 13.00 2.61 1.90
C LEU A 57 13.46 3.37 0.66
N GLU A 58 14.78 3.53 0.48
CA GLU A 58 15.36 4.16 -0.72
C GLU A 58 14.92 3.45 -2.01
N SER A 59 14.87 2.12 -2.02
CA SER A 59 14.41 1.39 -3.20
C SER A 59 12.91 1.53 -3.44
N VAL A 60 12.11 1.69 -2.39
CA VAL A 60 10.68 2.05 -2.52
C VAL A 60 10.54 3.45 -3.11
N ARG A 61 11.42 4.40 -2.73
CA ARG A 61 11.45 5.75 -3.30
C ARG A 61 11.88 5.74 -4.75
N ASP A 62 12.91 4.98 -5.12
CA ASP A 62 13.36 4.86 -6.51
C ASP A 62 12.24 4.26 -7.35
N LEU A 63 11.56 3.22 -6.85
CA LEU A 63 10.40 2.63 -7.51
C LEU A 63 9.26 3.65 -7.65
N ALA A 64 8.96 4.38 -6.58
CA ALA A 64 7.96 5.44 -6.57
C ALA A 64 8.29 6.53 -7.60
N HIS A 65 9.55 6.95 -7.68
CA HIS A 65 10.01 7.97 -8.60
C HIS A 65 9.95 7.49 -10.06
N VAL A 66 10.49 6.30 -10.36
CA VAL A 66 10.51 5.73 -11.71
C VAL A 66 9.10 5.55 -12.28
N TYR A 67 8.16 5.12 -11.44
CA TYR A 67 6.79 4.87 -11.86
C TYR A 67 5.82 6.01 -11.54
N ASN A 68 6.30 7.10 -10.93
CA ASN A 68 5.48 8.20 -10.45
C ASN A 68 4.35 7.74 -9.49
N ALA A 69 4.66 6.78 -8.62
CA ALA A 69 3.76 6.23 -7.62
C ALA A 69 3.88 7.01 -6.31
N ARG A 70 2.77 7.55 -5.82
CA ARG A 70 2.75 8.39 -4.62
C ARG A 70 2.34 7.66 -3.35
N PHE A 71 1.56 6.59 -3.49
CA PHE A 71 0.97 5.87 -2.36
C PHE A 71 1.58 4.49 -2.18
N VAL A 72 1.80 4.13 -0.93
CA VAL A 72 2.20 2.79 -0.49
C VAL A 72 1.09 2.19 0.36
N VAL A 73 0.54 1.05 -0.06
CA VAL A 73 -0.57 0.35 0.59
C VAL A 73 -0.08 -0.96 1.19
N LEU A 74 -0.17 -1.08 2.52
CA LEU A 74 0.16 -2.31 3.25
C LEU A 74 -1.12 -2.96 3.76
N THR A 75 -1.46 -4.12 3.20
CA THR A 75 -2.55 -4.98 3.68
C THR A 75 -2.06 -6.10 4.61
N GLU A 76 -0.74 -6.31 4.65
CA GLU A 76 -0.05 -7.22 5.55
C GLU A 76 1.38 -6.72 5.79
N SER A 77 1.99 -7.16 6.89
CA SER A 77 3.40 -6.93 7.14
C SER A 77 4.22 -7.76 6.14
N SER A 78 5.15 -7.10 5.45
CA SER A 78 5.96 -7.73 4.41
C SER A 78 7.42 -7.32 4.60
N GLY A 79 8.25 -8.27 5.02
CA GLY A 79 9.66 -8.03 5.31
C GLY A 79 9.86 -6.94 6.37
N ARG A 80 10.47 -5.82 5.99
CA ARG A 80 10.75 -4.68 6.89
C ARG A 80 9.58 -3.67 7.02
N TYR A 81 8.47 -3.91 6.33
CA TYR A 81 7.30 -3.04 6.34
C TYR A 81 6.20 -3.63 7.24
N PRO A 82 5.53 -2.83 8.08
CA PRO A 82 5.49 -1.36 8.09
C PRO A 82 6.65 -0.64 8.81
N ASP A 83 7.44 -1.32 9.63
CA ASP A 83 8.39 -0.70 10.58
C ASP A 83 9.31 0.35 9.92
N ALA A 84 9.88 0.07 8.75
CA ALA A 84 10.74 1.01 8.02
C ALA A 84 10.04 2.30 7.55
N LEU A 85 8.72 2.25 7.30
CA LEU A 85 7.92 3.45 6.98
C LEU A 85 7.54 4.19 8.26
N ASP A 86 7.21 3.46 9.32
CA ASP A 86 6.87 4.01 10.62
C ASP A 86 8.04 4.83 11.21
N GLU A 87 9.28 4.36 11.02
CA GLU A 87 10.51 5.08 11.44
C GLU A 87 10.71 6.44 10.73
N ARG A 88 10.11 6.65 9.55
CA ARG A 88 10.29 7.85 8.71
C ARG A 88 9.03 8.74 8.63
N LEU A 89 8.02 8.45 9.46
CA LEU A 89 6.77 9.20 9.50
C LEU A 89 6.99 10.68 9.81
N GLY A 90 6.35 11.54 9.01
CA GLY A 90 6.39 13.00 9.17
C GLY A 90 7.61 13.69 8.58
N LEU A 91 8.60 12.93 8.09
CA LEU A 91 9.79 13.47 7.41
C LEU A 91 9.65 13.35 5.89
N GLU A 92 9.46 12.13 5.40
CA GLU A 92 9.43 11.82 3.95
C GLU A 92 8.18 11.02 3.58
N VAL A 93 7.51 10.45 4.60
CA VAL A 93 6.36 9.58 4.47
C VAL A 93 5.26 10.05 5.42
N ALA A 94 4.02 10.16 4.93
CA ALA A 94 2.87 10.51 5.73
C ALA A 94 1.89 9.34 5.81
N LEU A 95 1.58 8.86 7.01
CA LEU A 95 0.50 7.90 7.21
C LEU A 95 -0.84 8.61 6.96
N ARG A 96 -1.58 8.13 5.95
CA ARG A 96 -2.89 8.67 5.56
C ARG A 96 -4.06 7.84 6.06
N LEU A 97 -3.85 6.55 6.23
CA LEU A 97 -4.84 5.63 6.79
C LEU A 97 -4.14 4.60 7.68
N ASP A 98 -4.66 4.41 8.88
CA ASP A 98 -4.25 3.35 9.81
C ASP A 98 -5.50 2.62 10.32
N GLU A 99 -5.74 1.44 9.77
CA GLU A 99 -6.83 0.55 10.15
C GLU A 99 -6.26 -0.85 10.46
N PRO A 100 -6.99 -1.70 11.21
CA PRO A 100 -6.54 -3.05 11.52
C PRO A 100 -6.24 -3.89 10.26
N GLY A 101 -4.96 -4.07 9.96
CA GLY A 101 -4.49 -4.80 8.78
C GLY A 101 -4.61 -4.03 7.46
N LEU A 102 -4.72 -2.70 7.51
CA LEU A 102 -4.61 -1.83 6.34
C LEU A 102 -3.91 -0.54 6.75
N ARG A 103 -2.76 -0.24 6.14
CA ARG A 103 -2.09 1.04 6.28
C ARG A 103 -1.82 1.64 4.92
N ILE A 104 -2.06 2.93 4.77
CA ILE A 104 -1.76 3.67 3.54
C ILE A 104 -0.84 4.82 3.89
N TYR A 105 0.30 4.85 3.22
CA TYR A 105 1.31 5.88 3.34
C TYR A 105 1.36 6.69 2.04
N GLU A 106 1.57 7.98 2.17
CA GLU A 106 1.88 8.88 1.06
C GLU A 106 3.35 9.28 1.13
N LEU A 107 4.06 9.17 0.02
CA LEU A 107 5.42 9.65 -0.13
C LEU A 107 5.36 11.15 -0.44
N MET A 108 5.84 11.99 0.47
CA MET A 108 5.67 13.45 0.40
C MET A 108 6.76 14.16 -0.42
N ASP A 109 7.86 13.48 -0.73
CA ASP A 109 9.02 14.04 -1.41
C ASP A 109 9.30 13.23 -2.69
N MET A 110 8.60 13.60 -3.77
CA MET A 110 8.96 13.21 -5.14
C MET A 110 9.58 14.42 -5.83
N PRO A 111 10.91 14.43 -6.07
CA PRO A 111 11.58 15.52 -6.76
C PRO A 111 11.17 15.65 -8.23
#